data_AF-A0A099TW94-F1
#
_entry.id   AF-A0A099TW94-F1
#
_cell.length_a   1.000
_cell.length_b   1.000
_cell.length_c   1.000
_cell.angle_alpha   90.00
_cell.angle_beta   90.00
_cell.angle_gamma   90.00
#
_symmetry.space_group_name_H-M   'P 1'
#
loop_
_entity.id
_entity.type
_entity.pdbx_description
1 polymer ?
#
loop_
_entity_poly.entity_id
_entity_poly.type
_entity_poly.pdbx_seq_one_letter_code
_entity_poly.pdbx_strand_id
1 'polypeptide(L)'
;MKRTSHKGESNKNFQDSKDKQLQQEIHALETQILDMFEVSFYFAGLDLKYLSKAFEYYIGLLDNEESQEYTAQNIISLIERIRRDKPEWFKIVQK
;
A
#
# COMPACT_ATOMS: atom_id res chain seq x y z
N MET A 1 40.87 -36.77 20.52
CA MET A 1 40.68 -35.90 19.33
C MET A 1 39.32 -35.23 19.42
N LYS A 2 39.26 -33.91 19.66
CA LYS A 2 38.02 -33.11 19.61
C LYS A 2 37.80 -32.69 18.15
N ARG A 3 36.72 -33.15 17.51
CA ARG A 3 36.24 -32.59 16.24
C ARG A 3 35.13 -31.61 16.58
N THR A 4 35.41 -30.32 16.45
CA THR A 4 34.43 -29.24 16.59
C THR A 4 33.46 -29.29 15.41
N SER A 5 32.18 -29.31 15.75
CA SER A 5 31.06 -29.26 14.80
C SER A 5 30.79 -27.80 14.45
N HIS A 6 31.28 -27.33 13.29
CA HIS A 6 30.86 -26.07 12.68
C HIS A 6 30.02 -26.41 11.44
N LYS A 7 28.74 -26.73 11.62
CA LYS A 7 27.79 -26.92 10.50
C LYS A 7 26.47 -26.17 10.71
N GLY A 8 26.40 -25.26 11.68
CA GLY A 8 25.19 -24.51 12.04
C GLY A 8 25.16 -23.04 11.59
N GLU A 9 26.32 -22.40 11.38
CA GLU A 9 26.39 -20.94 11.16
C GLU A 9 26.16 -20.53 9.70
N SER A 10 26.58 -21.35 8.72
CA SER A 10 26.42 -21.01 7.29
C SER A 10 24.98 -21.02 6.79
N ASN A 11 24.08 -21.77 7.43
CA ASN A 11 22.67 -21.85 7.03
C ASN A 11 21.83 -20.66 7.54
N LYS A 12 22.16 -20.08 8.72
CA LYS A 12 21.47 -18.89 9.24
C LYS A 12 21.76 -17.64 8.41
N ASN A 13 23.03 -17.39 8.08
CA ASN A 13 23.42 -16.22 7.30
C ASN A 13 22.81 -16.19 5.89
N PHE A 14 22.54 -17.35 5.29
CA PHE A 14 21.91 -17.45 3.97
C PHE A 14 20.40 -17.19 4.02
N GLN A 15 19.74 -17.64 5.09
CA GLN A 15 18.32 -17.39 5.32
C GLN A 15 18.08 -15.90 5.64
N ASP A 16 18.90 -15.31 6.52
CA ASP A 16 18.84 -13.89 6.88
C ASP A 16 19.08 -12.96 5.67
N SER A 17 19.88 -13.40 4.70
CA SER A 17 20.11 -12.65 3.46
C SER A 17 18.89 -12.66 2.52
N LYS A 18 18.16 -13.78 2.45
CA LYS A 18 16.95 -13.89 1.64
C LYS A 18 15.79 -13.12 2.27
N ASP A 19 15.66 -13.20 3.59
CA ASP A 19 14.63 -12.46 4.31
C ASP A 19 14.83 -10.94 4.14
N LYS A 20 16.08 -10.46 4.17
CA LYS A 20 16.39 -9.05 3.88
C LYS A 20 16.04 -8.64 2.45
N GLN A 21 16.30 -9.49 1.46
CA GLN A 21 15.94 -9.20 0.06
C GLN A 21 14.42 -9.11 -0.11
N LEU A 22 13.68 -10.05 0.48
CA LEU A 22 12.21 -10.04 0.45
C LEU A 22 11.65 -8.77 1.11
N GLN A 23 12.19 -8.35 2.25
CA GLN A 23 11.77 -7.11 2.91
C GLN A 23 12.04 -5.86 2.06
N GLN A 24 13.15 -5.82 1.32
CA GLN A 24 13.45 -4.72 0.40
C GLN A 24 12.48 -4.69 -0.78
N GLU A 25 12.14 -5.86 -1.34
CA GLU A 25 11.16 -5.98 -2.42
C GLU A 25 9.76 -5.55 -1.97
N ILE A 26 9.34 -5.98 -0.77
CA ILE A 26 8.06 -5.55 -0.17
C ILE A 26 8.03 -4.03 -0.02
N HIS A 27 9.06 -3.43 0.57
CA HIS A 27 9.13 -1.99 0.75
C HIS A 27 9.10 -1.22 -0.59
N ALA A 28 9.79 -1.74 -1.62
CA ALA A 28 9.78 -1.14 -2.94
C ALA A 28 8.38 -1.18 -3.57
N LEU A 29 7.65 -2.28 -3.40
CA LEU A 29 6.27 -2.43 -3.87
C LEU A 29 5.32 -1.51 -3.10
N GLU A 30 5.44 -1.43 -1.78
CA GLU A 30 4.66 -0.51 -0.94
C GLU A 30 4.82 0.94 -1.41
N THR A 31 6.06 1.35 -1.72
CA THR A 31 6.36 2.69 -2.22
C THR A 31 5.68 2.95 -3.56
N GLN A 32 5.79 2.02 -4.51
CA GLN A 32 5.15 2.16 -5.82
C GLN A 32 3.61 2.23 -5.73
N ILE A 33 3.02 1.45 -4.81
CA ILE A 33 1.58 1.49 -4.56
C ILE A 33 1.18 2.85 -4.00
N LEU A 34 1.92 3.38 -3.02
CA LEU A 34 1.66 4.70 -2.44
C LEU A 34 1.76 5.82 -3.49
N ASP A 35 2.79 5.79 -4.35
CA ASP A 35 2.94 6.75 -5.44
C ASP A 35 1.74 6.70 -6.40
N MET A 36 1.27 5.50 -6.76
CA MET A 36 0.08 5.35 -7.59
C MET A 36 -1.19 5.88 -6.92
N PHE A 37 -1.33 5.69 -5.60
CA PHE A 37 -2.46 6.23 -4.84
C PHE A 37 -2.44 7.75 -4.80
N GLU A 38 -1.30 8.35 -4.52
CA GLU A 38 -1.15 9.81 -4.49
C GLU A 38 -1.55 10.42 -5.83
N VAL A 39 -1.06 9.86 -6.93
CA VAL A 39 -1.42 10.30 -8.29
C VAL A 39 -2.92 10.13 -8.55
N SER A 40 -3.50 8.99 -8.18
CA SER A 40 -4.93 8.70 -8.39
C SER A 40 -5.82 9.68 -7.62
N PHE A 41 -5.51 9.94 -6.35
CA PHE A 41 -6.25 10.88 -5.52
C PHE A 41 -6.05 12.33 -5.96
N TYR A 42 -4.85 12.70 -6.41
CA TYR A 42 -4.57 14.01 -6.98
C TYR A 42 -5.47 14.28 -8.19
N PHE A 43 -5.56 13.33 -9.13
CA PHE A 43 -6.44 13.47 -10.30
C PHE A 43 -7.93 13.43 -9.95
N ALA A 44 -8.30 12.76 -8.86
CA ALA A 44 -9.66 12.82 -8.32
C ALA A 44 -10.01 14.17 -7.65
N GLY A 45 -9.02 15.06 -7.48
CA GLY A 45 -9.20 16.39 -6.91
C GLY A 45 -9.04 16.44 -5.39
N LEU A 46 -8.43 15.42 -4.76
CA LEU A 46 -8.16 15.42 -3.33
C LEU A 46 -7.18 16.55 -2.96
N ASP A 47 -7.46 17.29 -1.89
CA ASP A 47 -6.48 18.17 -1.28
C ASP A 47 -5.45 17.33 -0.52
N LEU A 48 -4.17 17.44 -0.90
CA LEU A 48 -3.07 16.61 -0.39
C LEU A 48 -2.94 16.63 1.14
N LYS A 49 -3.42 17.67 1.82
CA LYS A 49 -3.46 17.70 3.29
C LYS A 49 -4.34 16.61 3.91
N TYR A 50 -5.25 16.02 3.12
CA TYR A 50 -6.12 14.90 3.52
C TYR A 50 -5.65 13.56 2.97
N LEU A 51 -4.52 13.47 2.26
CA LEU A 51 -4.05 12.23 1.62
C LEU A 51 -3.96 11.05 2.58
N SER A 52 -3.31 11.25 3.73
CA SER A 52 -3.19 10.20 4.76
C SER A 52 -4.56 9.75 5.29
N LYS A 53 -5.51 10.68 5.51
CA LYS A 53 -6.87 10.34 5.96
C LYS A 53 -7.68 9.62 4.88
N ALA A 54 -7.53 10.02 3.62
CA ALA A 54 -8.17 9.38 2.49
C ALA A 54 -7.64 7.95 2.28
N PHE A 55 -6.34 7.74 2.46
CA PHE A 55 -5.72 6.42 2.39
C PHE A 55 -6.21 5.51 3.51
N GLU A 56 -6.21 5.96 4.76
CA GLU A 56 -6.76 5.19 5.88
C GLU A 56 -8.23 4.82 5.66
N TYR A 57 -9.04 5.77 5.18
CA TYR A 57 -10.44 5.51 4.86
C TYR A 57 -10.58 4.47 3.74
N TYR A 58 -9.76 4.57 2.70
CA TYR A 58 -9.73 3.63 1.59
C TYR A 58 -9.41 2.20 2.05
N ILE A 59 -8.38 2.02 2.90
CA ILE A 59 -8.05 0.70 3.47
C ILE A 59 -9.25 0.16 4.28
N GLY A 60 -9.88 1.01 5.09
CA GLY A 60 -11.10 0.62 5.81
C GLY A 60 -12.26 0.23 4.90
N LEU A 61 -12.39 0.81 3.71
CA LEU A 61 -13.39 0.37 2.73
C LEU A 61 -13.05 -1.00 2.13
N LEU A 62 -11.78 -1.26 1.81
CA LEU A 62 -11.32 -2.54 1.27
C LEU A 62 -11.58 -3.69 2.25
N ASP A 63 -11.28 -3.49 3.53
CA ASP A 63 -11.49 -4.53 4.55
C ASP A 63 -12.97 -4.93 4.73
N ASN A 64 -13.89 -4.04 4.34
CA ASN A 64 -15.33 -4.27 4.41
C ASN A 64 -15.94 -4.81 3.10
N GLU A 65 -15.20 -4.78 1.99
CA GLU A 65 -15.65 -5.32 0.71
C GLU A 65 -15.11 -6.74 0.53
N GLU A 66 -15.79 -7.72 1.14
CA GLU A 66 -15.50 -9.13 0.90
C GLU A 66 -15.64 -9.42 -0.61
N SER A 67 -14.56 -9.91 -1.23
CA SER A 67 -14.51 -10.58 -2.55
C SER A 67 -14.50 -9.74 -3.84
N GLN A 68 -14.33 -8.42 -3.81
CA GLN A 68 -14.18 -7.68 -5.07
C GLN A 68 -12.77 -7.89 -5.68
N GLU A 69 -12.73 -8.20 -6.98
CA GLU A 69 -11.46 -8.24 -7.72
C GLU A 69 -10.77 -6.87 -7.68
N TYR A 70 -9.46 -6.85 -7.49
CA TYR A 70 -8.69 -5.61 -7.55
C TYR A 70 -8.56 -5.12 -9.00
N THR A 71 -9.54 -4.34 -9.44
CA THR A 71 -9.59 -3.72 -10.78
C THR A 71 -9.52 -2.21 -10.68
N ALA A 72 -9.07 -1.55 -11.76
CA ALA A 72 -9.07 -0.09 -11.84
C ALA A 72 -10.47 0.51 -11.62
N GLN A 73 -11.52 -0.13 -12.15
CA GLN A 73 -12.91 0.30 -11.91
C GLN A 73 -13.29 0.31 -10.42
N ASN A 74 -12.86 -0.70 -9.66
CA ASN A 74 -13.18 -0.78 -8.23
C ASN A 74 -12.42 0.29 -7.45
N ILE A 75 -11.14 0.50 -7.75
CA ILE A 75 -10.36 1.61 -7.16
C ILE A 75 -11.03 2.96 -7.43
N ILE A 76 -11.43 3.21 -8.68
CA ILE A 76 -12.13 4.45 -9.06
C ILE A 76 -13.46 4.58 -8.29
N SER A 77 -14.22 3.49 -8.18
CA SER A 77 -15.51 3.49 -7.46
C SER A 77 -15.35 3.78 -5.96
N LEU A 78 -14.28 3.26 -5.35
CA LEU A 78 -13.91 3.56 -3.97
C LEU A 78 -13.50 5.03 -3.80
N ILE A 79 -12.70 5.58 -4.70
CA ILE A 79 -12.33 7.01 -4.66
C ILE A 79 -13.57 7.91 -4.81
N GLU A 80 -14.49 7.56 -5.71
CA GLU A 80 -15.76 8.25 -5.90
C GLU A 80 -16.66 8.17 -4.66
N ARG A 81 -16.68 7.02 -3.99
CA ARG A 81 -17.33 6.84 -2.69
C ARG A 81 -16.71 7.75 -1.63
N ILE A 82 -15.39 7.80 -1.52
CA ILE A 82 -14.69 8.70 -0.59
C ILE A 82 -15.06 10.16 -0.87
N ARG A 83 -15.12 10.56 -2.15
CA ARG A 83 -15.55 11.92 -2.55
C ARG A 83 -16.97 12.25 -2.14
N ARG A 84 -17.90 11.30 -2.26
CA ARG A 84 -19.29 11.48 -1.82
C ARG A 84 -19.40 11.55 -0.30
N ASP A 85 -18.65 10.70 0.40
CA ASP A 85 -18.75 10.54 1.85
C ASP A 85 -17.98 11.65 2.60
N LYS A 86 -16.95 12.24 1.96
CA LYS A 86 -16.07 13.29 2.48
C LYS A 86 -15.81 14.40 1.45
N PRO A 87 -16.86 15.11 0.98
CA PRO A 87 -16.71 16.12 -0.07
C PRO A 87 -15.77 17.26 0.33
N GLU A 88 -15.66 17.57 1.62
CA GLU A 88 -14.77 18.59 2.17
C GLU A 88 -13.27 18.27 2.02
N TRP A 89 -12.92 17.03 1.65
CA TRP A 89 -11.55 16.63 1.36
C TRP A 89 -11.13 16.93 -0.08
N PHE A 90 -12.10 17.18 -0.96
CA PHE A 90 -11.86 17.37 -2.38
C PHE A 90 -12.04 18.83 -2.74
N LYS A 91 -11.19 19.34 -3.62
CA LYS A 91 -11.38 20.65 -4.22
C LYS A 91 -12.62 20.56 -5.11
N ILE A 92 -13.59 21.44 -4.89
CA ILE A 92 -14.71 21.61 -5.83
C ILE A 92 -14.08 22.08 -7.13
N VAL A 93 -13.90 21.17 -8.08
CA VAL A 93 -13.58 21.54 -9.46
C VAL A 93 -14.84 22.23 -9.98
N GLN A 94 -14.87 23.56 -9.92
CA GLN A 94 -15.81 24.33 -10.73
C GLN A 94 -15.45 24.00 -12.19
N LYS A 95 -16.26 23.17 -12.82
CA LYS A 95 -16.27 22.99 -14.27
C LYS A 95 -17.00 24.16 -14.92
#